data_AF-A0A1V5NB33-F1
#
_entry.id   AF-A0A1V5NB33-F1
#
_cell.length_a   1.000
_cell.length_b   1.000
_cell.length_c   1.000
_cell.angle_alpha   90.00
_cell.angle_beta   90.00
_cell.angle_gamma   90.00
#
_symmetry.space_group_name_H-M   'P 1'
#
loop_
_entity.id
_entity.type
_entity.pdbx_description
1 polymer ?
#
loop_
_entity_poly.entity_id
_entity_poly.type
_entity_poly.pdbx_seq_one_letter_code
_entity_poly.pdbx_strand_id
1 'polypeptide(L)'
;MTGRIRKLTLALRGMEEATSQRGKNSHTERHLIYHAELFSTENDLEVPYGRVDFTVPGEMMHSFEARNNKVIWKIEMRGRINIWPDIHEEYKITVVPHRQEKS
;
A
#
# COMPACT_ATOMS: atom_id res chain seq x y z
N MET A 1 24.06 11.83 -16.35
CA MET A 1 24.36 10.74 -15.40
C MET A 1 23.03 10.19 -14.92
N THR A 2 22.65 9.00 -15.35
CA THR A 2 21.37 8.35 -15.01
C THR A 2 21.54 7.62 -13.68
N GLY A 3 20.75 7.98 -12.67
CA GLY A 3 20.79 7.31 -11.36
C GLY A 3 20.34 5.85 -11.49
N ARG A 4 21.20 4.91 -11.09
CA ARG A 4 20.93 3.46 -11.14
C ARG A 4 20.10 3.05 -9.92
N ILE A 5 18.93 2.44 -10.14
CA ILE A 5 18.05 1.91 -9.09
C ILE A 5 18.66 0.59 -8.57
N ARG A 6 19.10 0.55 -7.32
CA ARG A 6 19.66 -0.67 -6.70
C ARG A 6 18.61 -1.68 -6.26
N LYS A 7 17.42 -1.19 -5.93
CA LYS A 7 16.31 -2.01 -5.48
C LYS A 7 15.00 -1.32 -5.79
N LEU A 8 14.05 -2.06 -6.34
CA LEU A 8 12.67 -1.63 -6.52
C LEU A 8 11.77 -2.68 -5.87
N THR A 9 10.86 -2.23 -5.01
CA THR A 9 9.83 -3.09 -4.40
C THR A 9 8.45 -2.49 -4.60
N LEU A 10 7.49 -3.32 -4.97
CA LEU A 10 6.06 -3.01 -4.97
C LEU A 10 5.37 -3.87 -3.92
N ALA A 11 4.52 -3.25 -3.10
CA ALA A 11 3.74 -3.96 -2.10
C ALA A 11 2.29 -3.48 -2.09
N LEU A 12 1.35 -4.42 -1.96
CA LEU A 12 -0.02 -4.11 -1.59
C LEU A 12 -0.10 -3.96 -0.07
N ARG A 13 -0.70 -2.87 0.41
CA ARG A 13 -0.89 -2.56 1.82
C ARG A 13 -2.36 -2.24 2.09
N GLY A 14 -2.95 -2.92 3.05
CA GLY A 14 -4.21 -2.54 3.68
C GLY A 14 -3.91 -1.94 5.05
N MET A 15 -4.47 -0.77 5.35
CA MET A 15 -4.26 -0.06 6.61
C MET A 15 -5.58 0.36 7.23
N GLU A 16 -5.68 0.24 8.54
CA GLU A 16 -6.73 0.85 9.34
C GLU A 16 -6.19 2.15 9.97
N GLU A 17 -6.95 3.24 9.88
CA GLU A 17 -6.69 4.49 10.60
C GLU A 17 -7.86 4.78 11.53
N ALA A 18 -7.58 4.84 12.83
CA ALA A 18 -8.58 5.10 13.87
C ALA A 18 -8.20 6.37 14.63
N THR A 19 -9.14 7.31 14.75
CA THR A 19 -8.95 8.58 15.47
C THR A 19 -9.86 8.63 16.68
N SER A 20 -9.27 8.69 17.86
CA SER A 20 -9.96 8.75 19.14
C SER A 20 -9.82 10.13 19.79
N GLN A 21 -10.88 10.59 20.46
CA GLN A 21 -10.87 11.82 21.26
C GLN A 21 -10.72 11.47 22.75
N ARG A 22 -9.64 11.93 23.39
CA ARG A 22 -9.49 11.95 24.84
C ARG A 22 -9.47 13.40 25.31
N GLY A 23 -10.63 13.91 25.71
CA GLY A 23 -10.78 15.32 26.11
C GLY A 23 -10.54 16.27 24.94
N LYS A 24 -9.62 17.24 25.09
CA LYS A 24 -9.22 18.19 24.03
C LYS A 24 -8.19 17.64 23.04
N ASN A 25 -7.67 16.42 23.25
CA ASN A 25 -6.63 15.84 22.41
C ASN A 25 -7.22 14.73 21.53
N SER A 26 -6.98 14.83 20.22
CA SER A 26 -7.21 13.74 19.27
C SER A 26 -5.93 12.95 19.07
N HIS A 27 -6.02 11.63 19.04
CA HIS A 27 -4.92 10.73 18.67
C HIS A 27 -5.35 9.87 17.50
N THR A 28 -4.49 9.77 16.48
CA THR A 28 -4.71 8.96 15.29
C THR A 28 -3.73 7.80 15.29
N GLU A 29 -4.27 6.59 15.40
CA GLU A 29 -3.53 5.33 15.31
C GLU A 29 -3.65 4.77 13.89
N ARG A 30 -2.57 4.15 13.40
CA ARG A 30 -2.52 3.52 12.09
C ARG A 30 -2.02 2.09 12.25
N HIS A 31 -2.80 1.12 11.80
CA HIS A 31 -2.46 -0.30 11.88
C HIS A 31 -2.40 -0.92 10.47
N LEU A 32 -1.34 -1.68 10.22
CA LEU A 32 -1.22 -2.49 9.02
C LEU A 32 -2.07 -3.74 9.18
N ILE A 33 -3.13 -3.86 8.38
CA ILE A 33 -4.06 -5.00 8.41
C ILE A 33 -3.77 -6.02 7.31
N TYR A 34 -3.10 -5.60 6.23
CA TYR A 34 -2.69 -6.49 5.14
C TYR A 34 -1.37 -6.05 4.51
N HIS A 35 -0.53 -7.03 4.17
CA HIS A 35 0.68 -6.81 3.42
C HIS A 35 0.95 -7.98 2.48
N ALA A 36 1.13 -7.68 1.20
CA ALA A 36 1.71 -8.60 0.23
C ALA A 36 2.82 -7.89 -0.56
N GLU A 37 3.99 -8.52 -0.64
CA GLU A 37 5.01 -8.12 -1.61
C GLU A 37 4.54 -8.59 -3.00
N LEU A 38 4.44 -7.65 -3.93
CA LEU A 38 3.99 -7.93 -5.30
C LEU A 38 5.17 -8.15 -6.22
N PHE A 39 6.23 -7.37 -6.03
CA PHE A 39 7.43 -7.42 -6.86
C PHE A 39 8.63 -6.90 -6.06
N SER A 40 9.80 -7.48 -6.31
CA SER A 40 11.07 -7.06 -5.73
C SER A 40 12.18 -7.41 -6.70
N THR A 41 12.98 -6.42 -7.12
CA THR A 41 14.16 -6.65 -7.94
C THR A 41 15.32 -5.78 -7.48
N GLU A 42 16.53 -6.31 -7.62
CA GLU A 42 17.79 -5.57 -7.48
C GLU A 42 18.52 -5.48 -8.83
N ASN A 43 17.87 -5.95 -9.91
CA ASN A 43 18.37 -5.95 -11.28
C ASN A 43 17.76 -4.78 -12.06
N ASP A 44 18.53 -3.71 -12.27
CA ASP A 44 18.01 -2.53 -12.99
C ASP A 44 17.68 -2.75 -14.47
N LEU A 45 17.99 -3.90 -15.07
CA LEU A 45 17.51 -4.28 -16.40
C LEU A 45 16.04 -4.73 -16.41
N GLU A 46 15.48 -5.14 -15.27
CA GLU A 46 14.07 -5.57 -15.14
C GLU A 46 13.12 -4.41 -14.84
N VAL A 47 13.65 -3.25 -14.47
CA VAL A 47 12.89 -2.07 -14.07
C VAL A 47 12.22 -1.28 -15.22
N PRO A 48 12.76 -1.20 -16.46
CA PRO A 48 12.23 -0.29 -17.49
C PRO A 48 10.77 -0.54 -17.86
N TYR A 49 10.31 -1.81 -17.82
CA TYR A 49 8.94 -2.21 -18.12
C TYR A 49 8.59 -3.48 -17.33
N GLY A 50 7.43 -3.49 -16.68
CA GLY A 50 6.97 -4.64 -15.91
C GLY A 50 5.47 -4.63 -15.67
N ARG A 51 4.90 -5.81 -15.43
CA ARG A 51 3.51 -6.00 -15.01
C ARG A 51 3.51 -6.89 -13.78
N VAL A 52 2.68 -6.54 -12.81
CA VAL A 52 2.40 -7.39 -11.66
C VAL A 52 0.90 -7.53 -11.50
N ASP A 53 0.45 -8.75 -11.31
CA ASP A 53 -0.95 -9.05 -10.97
C ASP A 53 -1.03 -9.35 -9.48
N PHE A 54 -2.14 -8.99 -8.85
CA PHE A 54 -2.37 -9.24 -7.43
C PHE A 54 -3.85 -9.50 -7.15
N THR A 55 -4.10 -10.18 -6.04
CA THR A 55 -5.46 -10.45 -5.55
C THR A 55 -5.59 -9.92 -4.14
N VAL A 56 -6.70 -9.23 -3.87
CA VAL A 56 -7.11 -8.89 -2.50
C VAL A 56 -7.96 -10.05 -1.99
N PRO A 57 -7.63 -10.69 -0.85
CA PRO A 57 -8.45 -11.77 -0.31
C PRO A 57 -9.86 -11.26 0.03
N GLY A 58 -10.89 -12.04 -0.33
CA GLY A 58 -12.29 -11.61 -0.27
C GLY A 58 -12.84 -11.44 1.15
N GLU A 59 -12.15 -11.98 2.14
CA GLU A 59 -12.41 -11.84 3.58
C GLU A 59 -11.85 -10.54 4.18
N MET A 60 -10.98 -9.83 3.45
CA MET A 60 -10.38 -8.59 3.92
C MET A 60 -11.38 -7.44 3.87
N MET A 61 -11.20 -6.47 4.78
CA MET A 61 -12.04 -5.28 4.81
C MET A 61 -11.90 -4.47 3.52
N HIS A 62 -13.03 -4.07 2.95
CA HIS A 62 -13.09 -3.15 1.81
C HIS A 62 -12.63 -1.74 2.22
N SER A 63 -12.32 -0.90 1.23
CA SER A 63 -12.00 0.51 1.49
C SER A 63 -13.18 1.22 2.16
N PHE A 64 -12.89 2.00 3.19
CA PHE A 64 -13.89 2.71 3.97
C PHE A 64 -13.33 4.06 4.42
N GLU A 65 -14.14 5.12 4.38
CA GLU A 65 -13.75 6.44 4.87
C GLU A 65 -14.88 7.07 5.67
N ALA A 66 -14.66 7.22 6.97
CA ALA A 66 -15.49 8.00 7.87
C ALA A 66 -14.63 8.99 8.66
N ARG A 67 -15.28 9.86 9.45
CA ARG A 67 -14.60 10.90 10.24
C ARG A 67 -13.50 10.34 11.14
N ASN A 68 -13.77 9.23 11.80
CA ASN A 68 -12.88 8.67 12.82
C ASN A 68 -12.23 7.34 12.42
N ASN A 69 -12.79 6.62 11.45
CA ASN A 69 -12.29 5.31 11.05
C ASN A 69 -12.13 5.25 9.54
N LYS A 70 -10.98 4.77 9.08
CA LYS A 70 -10.70 4.57 7.66
C LYS A 70 -10.04 3.22 7.43
N VAL A 71 -10.40 2.58 6.32
CA VAL A 71 -9.68 1.44 5.76
C VAL A 71 -9.11 1.90 4.43
N ILE A 72 -7.79 1.98 4.35
CA ILE A 72 -7.04 2.52 3.22
C ILE A 72 -6.27 1.37 2.56
N TRP A 73 -6.49 1.19 1.27
CA TRP A 73 -5.71 0.28 0.45
C TRP A 73 -4.79 1.08 -0.48
N LYS A 74 -3.54 0.65 -0.59
CA LYS A 74 -2.55 1.28 -1.45
C LYS A 74 -1.55 0.29 -2.02
N ILE A 75 -1.05 0.61 -3.21
CA ILE A 75 0.19 0.06 -3.75
C ILE A 75 1.31 1.00 -3.31
N GLU A 76 2.26 0.47 -2.55
CA GLU A 76 3.45 1.18 -2.12
C GLU A 76 4.62 0.78 -3.03
N MET A 77 5.24 1.77 -3.68
CA MET A 77 6.45 1.59 -4.46
C MET A 77 7.62 2.22 -3.72
N ARG A 78 8.66 1.42 -3.47
CA ARG A 78 9.91 1.90 -2.88
C ARG A 78 11.08 1.60 -3.81
N GLY A 79 11.91 2.60 -4.06
CA GLY A 79 13.11 2.47 -4.87
C GLY A 79 14.32 3.03 -4.15
N ARG A 80 15.43 2.30 -4.12
CA ARG A 80 16.72 2.83 -3.63
C ARG A 80 17.58 3.26 -4.80
N ILE A 81 17.97 4.52 -4.85
CA ILE A 81 18.86 5.07 -5.89
C ILE A 81 20.15 5.55 -5.22
N ASN A 82 21.31 5.25 -5.81
CA ASN A 82 22.56 5.84 -5.32
C ASN A 82 22.58 7.35 -5.59
N ILE A 83 22.83 8.15 -4.55
CA ILE A 83 23.10 9.60 -4.58
C ILE A 83 21.83 10.49 -4.71
N TRP A 84 20.64 9.89 -4.70
CA TRP A 84 19.35 10.59 -4.72
C TRP A 84 18.45 10.12 -3.57
N PRO A 85 17.46 10.92 -3.14
CA PRO A 85 16.48 10.46 -2.16
C PRO A 85 15.78 9.20 -2.66
N ASP A 86 15.51 8.27 -1.74
CA ASP A 86 14.79 7.05 -2.04
C ASP A 86 13.43 7.37 -2.67
N ILE A 87 13.05 6.64 -3.72
CA ILE A 87 11.70 6.68 -4.28
C ILE A 87 10.76 6.11 -3.23
N HIS A 88 9.72 6.86 -2.87
CA HIS A 88 8.60 6.36 -2.08
C HIS A 88 7.32 6.95 -2.66
N GLU A 89 6.61 6.14 -3.42
CA GLU A 89 5.34 6.51 -4.04
C GLU A 89 4.21 5.64 -3.48
N GLU A 90 3.03 6.23 -3.33
CA GLU A 90 1.85 5.54 -2.81
C GLU A 90 0.65 5.79 -3.71
N TYR A 91 0.10 4.71 -4.28
CA TYR A 91 -1.07 4.76 -5.14
C TYR A 91 -2.26 4.14 -4.41
N LYS A 92 -3.22 4.98 -4.01
CA LYS A 92 -4.45 4.50 -3.38
C LYS A 92 -5.31 3.73 -4.38
N ILE A 93 -5.87 2.62 -3.93
CA ILE A 93 -6.85 1.85 -4.68
C ILE A 93 -8.14 1.73 -3.86
N THR A 94 -9.27 1.62 -4.55
CA THR A 94 -10.56 1.36 -3.92
C THR A 94 -10.85 -0.14 -3.99
N VAL A 95 -10.84 -0.79 -2.84
CA VAL A 95 -11.34 -2.16 -2.69
C VAL A 95 -12.82 -2.08 -2.36
N VAL A 96 -13.65 -2.78 -3.13
CA VAL A 96 -15.09 -2.86 -2.90
C VAL A 96 -15.46 -4.17 -2.20
N PRO A 97 -16.61 -4.25 -1.51
CA PRO A 97 -17.06 -5.49 -0.88
C PRO A 97 -17.08 -6.66 -1.88
N HIS A 98 -16.47 -7.78 -1.50
CA HIS A 98 -16.60 -9.02 -2.26
C HIS A 98 -18.03 -9.54 -2.13
N ARG A 99 -18.75 -9.65 -3.25
CA ARG A 99 -20.11 -10.22 -3.25
C ARG A 99 -19.99 -11.71 -2.92
N GLN A 100 -20.38 -12.10 -1.72
CA GLN A 100 -20.57 -13.51 -1.40
C GLN A 100 -21.93 -13.93 -1.97
N GLU A 101 -21.93 -14.76 -3.01
CA GLU A 101 -23.16 -15.40 -3.47
C GLU A 101 -23.61 -16.38 -2.38
N LYS A 102 -24.87 -16.27 -1.94
CA LYS A 102 -25.45 -17.22 -1.00
C LYS A 102 -25.54 -18.57 -1.71
N SER A 103 -24.80 -19.56 -1.20
CA SER A 103 -24.92 -20.96 -1.59
C SER A 103 -26.21 -21.59 -1.07
#